data_AF-A0A3G8M3N2-F1
#
_entry.id   AF-A0A3G8M3N2-F1
#
_cell.length_a   1.000
_cell.length_b   1.000
_cell.length_c   1.000
_cell.angle_alpha   90.00
_cell.angle_beta   90.00
_cell.angle_gamma   90.00
#
_symmetry.space_group_name_H-M   'P 1'
#
loop_
_entity.id
_entity.type
_entity.pdbx_description
1 polymer ?
#
loop_
_entity_poly.entity_id
_entity_poly.type
_entity_poly.pdbx_seq_one_letter_code
_entity_poly.pdbx_strand_id
1 'polypeptide(L)'
;MSVATDLASATGQCIQAAAAVIGLGAIWWQIRESRKTSDVQSLQAFLRDAKEHENALLRATTEDEQHQAFIEFLNFLEAYSAAINGGLFPRVTSDIVREKIVEAVAMITEAEAWHGKLAAAITSKTTFKCLKIFMRREKPAISAAIRARAALSK
;
A
#
# COMPACT_ATOMS: atom_id res chain seq x y z
N MET A 1 -45.65 -44.15 -19.14
CA MET A 1 -44.86 -43.82 -17.93
C MET A 1 -43.66 -42.90 -18.18
N SER A 2 -43.56 -42.19 -19.33
CA SER A 2 -42.38 -41.33 -19.64
C SER A 2 -42.50 -39.89 -19.15
N VAL A 3 -43.71 -39.31 -19.16
CA VAL A 3 -43.90 -37.86 -18.98
C VAL A 3 -43.59 -37.37 -17.56
N ALA A 4 -43.76 -38.21 -16.54
CA ALA A 4 -43.49 -37.85 -15.14
C ALA A 4 -41.98 -37.83 -14.81
N THR A 5 -41.19 -38.71 -15.44
CA THR A 5 -39.73 -38.77 -15.30
C THR A 5 -39.02 -37.64 -16.07
N ASP A 6 -39.56 -37.23 -17.20
CA ASP A 6 -39.02 -36.13 -18.01
C ASP A 6 -39.30 -34.75 -17.37
N LEU A 7 -40.47 -34.58 -16.75
CA LEU A 7 -40.81 -33.35 -16.03
C LEU A 7 -40.01 -33.20 -14.73
N ALA A 8 -39.78 -34.30 -14.00
CA ALA A 8 -38.99 -34.32 -12.77
C ALA A 8 -37.50 -34.07 -13.00
N SER A 9 -36.94 -34.57 -14.10
CA SER A 9 -35.53 -34.30 -14.48
C SER A 9 -35.34 -32.86 -14.98
N ALA A 10 -36.29 -32.32 -15.74
CA ALA A 10 -36.26 -30.93 -16.19
C ALA A 10 -36.42 -29.92 -15.03
N THR A 11 -37.32 -30.18 -14.06
CA THR A 11 -37.43 -29.34 -12.85
C THR A 11 -36.21 -29.47 -11.94
N GLY A 12 -35.63 -30.66 -11.82
CA GLY A 12 -34.39 -30.88 -11.07
C GLY A 12 -33.19 -30.12 -11.63
N GLN A 13 -33.04 -30.07 -12.95
CA GLN A 13 -31.97 -29.32 -13.61
C GLN A 13 -32.15 -27.79 -13.47
N CYS A 14 -33.38 -27.29 -13.57
CA CYS A 14 -33.67 -25.86 -13.36
C CYS A 14 -33.38 -25.42 -11.91
N ILE A 15 -33.67 -26.27 -10.91
CA ILE A 15 -33.39 -25.98 -9.50
C ILE A 15 -31.88 -26.01 -9.22
N GLN A 16 -31.14 -26.96 -9.78
CA GLN A 16 -29.69 -27.04 -9.64
C GLN A 16 -28.97 -25.87 -10.30
N ALA A 17 -29.42 -25.45 -11.50
CA ALA A 17 -28.88 -24.27 -12.18
C ALA A 17 -29.16 -22.98 -11.38
N ALA A 18 -30.36 -22.82 -10.81
CA ALA A 18 -30.69 -21.68 -9.96
C ALA A 18 -29.85 -21.65 -8.66
N ALA A 19 -29.66 -22.81 -8.02
CA ALA A 19 -28.80 -22.94 -6.84
C ALA A 19 -27.32 -22.63 -7.14
N ALA A 20 -26.82 -23.05 -8.32
CA ALA A 20 -25.46 -22.75 -8.76
C ALA A 20 -25.22 -21.24 -9.00
N VAL A 21 -26.20 -20.53 -9.57
CA VAL A 21 -26.12 -19.07 -9.79
C VAL A 21 -26.14 -18.30 -8.46
N ILE A 22 -26.97 -18.72 -7.51
CA ILE A 22 -26.99 -18.13 -6.15
C ILE A 22 -25.68 -18.41 -5.42
N GLY A 23 -25.13 -19.62 -5.56
CA GLY A 23 -23.83 -20.00 -5.00
C GLY A 23 -22.68 -19.14 -5.53
N LEU A 24 -22.66 -18.84 -6.83
CA LEU A 24 -21.65 -17.95 -7.44
C LEU A 24 -21.77 -16.51 -6.94
N GLY A 25 -22.99 -16.01 -6.73
CA GLY A 25 -23.22 -14.71 -6.11
C GLY A 25 -22.74 -14.64 -4.66
N ALA A 26 -22.97 -15.71 -3.88
CA ALA A 26 -22.48 -15.83 -2.51
C ALA A 26 -20.94 -15.93 -2.46
N ILE A 27 -20.32 -16.69 -3.36
CA ILE A 27 -18.86 -16.76 -3.51
C ILE A 27 -18.30 -15.39 -3.89
N TRP A 28 -18.92 -14.67 -4.82
CA TRP A 28 -18.51 -13.31 -5.18
C TRP A 28 -18.64 -12.34 -4.00
N TRP A 29 -19.73 -12.41 -3.24
CA TRP A 29 -19.93 -11.61 -2.03
C TRP A 29 -18.90 -11.95 -0.95
N GLN A 30 -18.63 -13.22 -0.73
CA GLN A 30 -17.62 -13.70 0.21
C GLN A 30 -16.21 -13.27 -0.22
N ILE A 31 -15.86 -13.38 -1.50
CA ILE A 31 -14.60 -12.87 -2.04
C ILE A 31 -14.52 -11.35 -1.84
N ARG A 32 -15.62 -10.61 -2.05
CA ARG A 32 -15.66 -9.17 -1.85
C ARG A 32 -15.45 -8.78 -0.38
N GLU A 33 -16.11 -9.45 0.55
CA GLU A 33 -15.93 -9.20 1.99
C GLU A 33 -14.55 -9.67 2.49
N SER A 34 -14.08 -10.84 2.05
CA SER A 34 -12.72 -11.32 2.34
C SER A 34 -11.65 -10.37 1.78
N ARG A 35 -11.88 -9.76 0.61
CA ARG A 35 -11.00 -8.72 0.07
C ARG A 35 -10.98 -7.47 0.94
N LYS A 36 -12.11 -7.01 1.48
CA LYS A 36 -12.14 -5.86 2.40
C LYS A 36 -11.38 -6.16 3.69
N THR A 37 -11.59 -7.32 4.30
CA THR A 37 -10.88 -7.71 5.51
C THR A 37 -9.38 -7.88 5.26
N SER A 38 -9.02 -8.53 4.15
CA SER A 38 -7.62 -8.67 3.73
C SER A 38 -6.96 -7.32 3.47
N ASP A 39 -7.67 -6.39 2.81
CA ASP A 39 -7.16 -5.05 2.50
C ASP A 39 -6.93 -4.22 3.78
N VAL A 40 -7.85 -4.29 4.75
CA VAL A 40 -7.67 -3.67 6.07
C VAL A 40 -6.49 -4.29 6.82
N GLN A 41 -6.34 -5.63 6.80
CA GLN A 41 -5.19 -6.29 7.42
C GLN A 41 -3.86 -5.90 6.75
N SER A 42 -3.83 -5.84 5.43
CA SER A 42 -2.65 -5.38 4.67
C SER A 42 -2.32 -3.93 4.96
N LEU A 43 -3.32 -3.06 5.10
CA LEU A 43 -3.11 -1.66 5.48
C LEU A 43 -2.59 -1.54 6.92
N GLN A 44 -3.13 -2.32 7.85
CA GLN A 44 -2.62 -2.38 9.22
C GLN A 44 -1.18 -2.87 9.27
N ALA A 45 -0.83 -3.89 8.49
CA ALA A 45 0.55 -4.36 8.35
C ALA A 45 1.46 -3.26 7.80
N PHE A 46 1.06 -2.60 6.71
CA PHE A 46 1.79 -1.46 6.15
C PHE A 46 2.03 -0.35 7.18
N LEU A 47 1.00 0.07 7.93
CA LEU A 47 1.13 1.13 8.93
C LEU A 47 2.04 0.72 10.10
N ARG A 48 2.00 -0.54 10.51
CA ARG A 48 2.90 -1.09 11.51
C ARG A 48 4.34 -1.09 11.00
N ASP A 49 4.58 -1.64 9.82
CA ASP A 49 5.91 -1.73 9.21
C ASP A 49 6.50 -0.32 8.98
N ALA A 50 5.68 0.64 8.52
CA ALA A 50 6.08 2.04 8.39
C ALA A 50 6.55 2.61 9.73
N LYS A 51 5.77 2.38 10.80
CA LYS A 51 6.11 2.83 12.14
C LYS A 51 7.35 2.13 12.70
N GLU A 52 7.57 0.86 12.37
CA GLU A 52 8.75 0.11 12.78
C GLU A 52 10.01 0.69 12.14
N HIS A 53 10.00 0.96 10.83
CA HIS A 53 11.13 1.58 10.14
C HIS A 53 11.40 3.02 10.62
N GLU A 54 10.35 3.82 10.86
CA GLU A 54 10.49 5.16 11.45
C GLU A 54 11.15 5.10 12.85
N ASN A 55 10.70 4.17 13.70
CA ASN A 55 11.29 3.99 15.03
C ASN A 55 12.71 3.44 14.98
N ALA A 56 13.03 2.55 14.04
CA ALA A 56 14.38 2.05 13.84
C ALA A 56 15.34 3.19 13.51
N LEU A 57 14.93 4.12 12.62
CA LEU A 57 15.71 5.30 12.30
C LEU A 57 15.90 6.24 13.50
N LEU A 58 14.87 6.41 14.34
CA LEU A 58 14.94 7.24 15.55
C LEU A 58 15.76 6.62 16.68
N ARG A 59 15.79 5.29 16.79
CA ARG A 59 16.50 4.57 17.86
C ARG A 59 17.95 4.26 17.53
N ALA A 60 18.34 4.35 16.27
CA ALA A 60 19.70 4.08 15.84
C ALA A 60 20.70 5.05 16.50
N THR A 61 21.70 4.49 17.19
CA THR A 61 22.61 5.26 18.05
C THR A 61 23.97 5.48 17.41
N THR A 62 24.41 4.55 16.58
CA THR A 62 25.68 4.64 15.85
C THR A 62 25.47 5.10 14.40
N GLU A 63 26.49 5.66 13.77
CA GLU A 63 26.39 6.12 12.38
C GLU A 63 26.06 4.96 11.40
N ASP A 64 26.61 3.77 11.66
CA ASP A 64 26.35 2.57 10.87
C ASP A 64 24.91 2.08 11.02
N GLU A 65 24.40 2.02 12.26
CA GLU A 65 22.99 1.69 12.53
C GLU A 65 22.04 2.69 11.87
N GLN A 66 22.38 3.98 11.95
CA GLN A 66 21.59 5.04 11.35
C GLN A 66 21.59 4.93 9.82
N HIS A 67 22.74 4.62 9.22
CA HIS A 67 22.83 4.39 7.78
C HIS A 67 22.04 3.16 7.34
N GLN A 68 22.15 2.05 8.06
CA GLN A 68 21.40 0.83 7.76
C GLN A 68 19.88 1.06 7.89
N ALA A 69 19.43 1.64 9.00
CA ALA A 69 18.02 1.96 9.21
C ALA A 69 17.48 2.91 8.12
N PHE A 70 18.29 3.86 7.67
CA PHE A 70 17.95 4.75 6.58
C PHE A 70 17.76 3.99 5.25
N ILE A 71 18.69 3.11 4.89
CA ILE A 71 18.60 2.30 3.67
C ILE A 71 17.39 1.36 3.71
N GLU A 72 17.15 0.70 4.84
CA GLU A 72 15.97 -0.15 5.04
C GLU A 72 14.67 0.64 4.89
N PHE A 73 14.62 1.85 5.45
CA PHE A 73 13.45 2.72 5.30
C PHE A 73 13.25 3.15 3.84
N LEU A 74 14.31 3.48 3.10
CA LEU A 74 14.20 3.77 1.67
C LEU A 74 13.75 2.55 0.85
N ASN A 75 14.21 1.35 1.19
CA ASN A 75 13.78 0.10 0.53
C ASN A 75 12.29 -0.15 0.77
N PHE A 76 11.81 0.09 2.00
CA PHE A 76 10.40 0.06 2.32
C PHE A 76 9.61 1.06 1.45
N LEU A 77 10.03 2.33 1.41
CA LEU A 77 9.35 3.36 0.61
C LEU A 77 9.38 3.04 -0.90
N GLU A 78 10.44 2.44 -1.41
CA GLU A 78 10.54 1.99 -2.81
C GLU A 78 9.50 0.91 -3.14
N ALA A 79 9.38 -0.11 -2.29
CA ALA A 79 8.43 -1.20 -2.51
C ALA A 79 6.98 -0.69 -2.60
N TYR A 80 6.58 0.17 -1.65
CA TYR A 80 5.23 0.72 -1.65
C TYR A 80 5.02 1.80 -2.72
N SER A 81 6.06 2.56 -3.09
CA SER A 81 6.02 3.44 -4.26
C SER A 81 5.83 2.66 -5.55
N ALA A 82 6.46 1.49 -5.69
CA ALA A 82 6.27 0.60 -6.84
C ALA A 82 4.82 0.08 -6.89
N ALA A 83 4.26 -0.32 -5.75
CA ALA A 83 2.87 -0.77 -5.66
C ALA A 83 1.86 0.32 -6.04
N ILE A 84 2.06 1.56 -5.59
CA ILE A 84 1.22 2.71 -5.99
C ILE A 84 1.38 3.00 -7.48
N ASN A 85 2.63 3.07 -7.98
CA ASN A 85 2.88 3.38 -9.38
C ASN A 85 2.33 2.30 -10.32
N GLY A 86 2.30 1.05 -9.88
CA GLY A 86 1.70 -0.08 -10.59
C GLY A 86 0.19 -0.23 -10.42
N GLY A 87 -0.46 0.62 -9.60
CA GLY A 87 -1.90 0.53 -9.36
C GLY A 87 -2.36 -0.75 -8.66
N LEU A 88 -1.49 -1.34 -7.81
CA LEU A 88 -1.78 -2.61 -7.15
C LEU A 88 -2.81 -2.48 -6.03
N PHE A 89 -2.96 -1.29 -5.45
CA PHE A 89 -3.90 -1.04 -4.37
C PHE A 89 -5.29 -0.62 -4.87
N PRO A 90 -6.37 -1.07 -4.22
CA PRO A 90 -7.68 -0.43 -4.33
C PRO A 90 -7.59 1.07 -3.99
N ARG A 91 -8.50 1.88 -4.52
CA ARG A 91 -8.45 3.34 -4.42
C ARG A 91 -8.22 3.87 -3.00
N VAL A 92 -9.00 3.39 -2.02
CA VAL A 92 -8.91 3.87 -0.63
C VAL A 92 -7.55 3.54 -0.01
N THR A 93 -7.09 2.29 -0.15
CA THR A 93 -5.77 1.86 0.33
C THR A 93 -4.65 2.63 -0.37
N SER A 94 -4.77 2.83 -1.68
CA SER A 94 -3.83 3.63 -2.45
C SER A 94 -3.72 5.06 -1.91
N ASP A 95 -4.85 5.69 -1.60
CA ASP A 95 -4.88 7.05 -1.06
C ASP A 95 -4.20 7.14 0.32
N ILE A 96 -4.46 6.18 1.21
CA ILE A 96 -3.87 6.15 2.57
C ILE A 96 -2.36 5.86 2.50
N VAL A 97 -1.95 4.85 1.72
CA VAL A 97 -0.54 4.51 1.54
C VAL A 97 0.20 5.68 0.89
N ARG A 98 -0.41 6.35 -0.10
CA ARG A 98 0.14 7.54 -0.75
C ARG A 98 0.38 8.66 0.26
N GLU A 99 -0.62 8.99 1.07
CA GLU A 99 -0.51 10.02 2.11
C GLU A 99 0.62 9.70 3.10
N LYS A 100 0.69 8.46 3.59
CA LYS A 100 1.74 8.04 4.52
C LYS A 100 3.15 8.11 3.90
N ILE A 101 3.32 7.74 2.63
CA ILE A 101 4.62 7.89 1.93
C ILE A 101 4.97 9.37 1.76
N VAL A 102 4.00 10.24 1.44
CA VAL A 102 4.23 11.68 1.34
C VAL A 102 4.73 12.23 2.69
N GLU A 103 4.10 11.86 3.79
CA GLU A 103 4.53 12.26 5.14
C GLU A 103 5.92 11.73 5.50
N ALA A 104 6.20 10.45 5.22
CA ALA A 104 7.50 9.84 5.47
C ALA A 104 8.61 10.56 4.69
N VAL A 105 8.38 10.83 3.39
CA VAL A 105 9.34 11.57 2.56
C VAL A 105 9.51 12.99 3.06
N ALA A 106 8.44 13.68 3.44
CA ALA A 106 8.53 15.02 4.02
C ALA A 106 9.38 15.02 5.29
N MET A 107 9.17 14.07 6.19
CA MET A 107 9.93 13.92 7.44
C MET A 107 11.43 13.70 7.18
N ILE A 108 11.80 12.81 6.26
CA ILE A 108 13.21 12.61 5.87
C ILE A 108 13.79 13.87 5.23
N THR A 109 13.00 14.58 4.41
CA THR A 109 13.43 15.80 3.72
C THR A 109 13.58 16.99 4.68
N GLU A 110 12.99 16.98 5.86
CA GLU A 110 13.22 18.01 6.88
C GLU A 110 14.48 17.73 7.70
N ALA A 111 14.87 16.47 7.85
CA ALA A 111 16.05 16.07 8.59
C ALA A 111 17.33 16.32 7.77
N GLU A 112 18.02 17.44 8.05
CA GLU A 112 19.22 17.89 7.35
C GLU A 112 20.31 16.82 7.22
N ALA A 113 20.47 15.99 8.26
CA ALA A 113 21.39 14.84 8.27
C ALA A 113 21.18 13.85 7.11
N TRP A 114 19.96 13.77 6.57
CA TRP A 114 19.59 12.82 5.53
C TRP A 114 19.54 13.43 4.12
N HIS A 115 19.65 14.75 3.97
CA HIS A 115 19.49 15.42 2.66
C HIS A 115 20.47 14.90 1.62
N GLY A 116 21.76 14.86 1.95
CA GLY A 116 22.81 14.39 1.04
C GLY A 116 22.63 12.92 0.68
N LYS A 117 22.32 12.08 1.67
CA LYS A 117 22.10 10.64 1.50
C LYS A 117 20.86 10.34 0.66
N LEU A 118 19.75 11.06 0.90
CA LEU A 118 18.52 10.94 0.12
C LEU A 118 18.73 11.41 -1.32
N ALA A 119 19.37 12.56 -1.52
CA ALA A 119 19.67 13.08 -2.85
C ALA A 119 20.54 12.11 -3.67
N ALA A 120 21.56 11.52 -3.05
CA ALA A 120 22.38 10.48 -3.68
C ALA A 120 21.56 9.23 -4.02
N ALA A 121 20.71 8.77 -3.10
CA ALA A 121 19.89 7.59 -3.29
C ALA A 121 18.91 7.72 -4.47
N ILE A 122 18.19 8.84 -4.59
CA ILE A 122 17.18 9.06 -5.64
C ILE A 122 17.77 9.49 -6.99
N THR A 123 19.03 9.91 -7.02
CA THR A 123 19.74 10.25 -8.27
C THR A 123 20.45 9.05 -8.88
N SER A 124 20.64 7.97 -8.11
CA SER A 124 21.10 6.66 -8.61
C SER A 124 20.28 6.20 -9.81
N LYS A 125 20.96 5.59 -10.80
CA LYS A 125 20.31 5.06 -12.01
C LYS A 125 19.63 3.71 -11.77
N THR A 126 20.02 2.99 -10.72
CA THR A 126 19.64 1.59 -10.49
C THR A 126 18.79 1.38 -9.25
N THR A 127 18.96 2.20 -8.22
CA THR A 127 18.24 2.07 -6.94
C THR A 127 17.16 3.14 -6.79
N PHE A 128 16.09 2.81 -6.07
CA PHE A 128 15.02 3.74 -5.67
C PHE A 128 14.29 4.45 -6.82
N LYS A 129 14.15 3.77 -7.97
CA LYS A 129 13.54 4.35 -9.18
C LYS A 129 12.06 4.66 -8.99
N CYS A 130 11.31 3.78 -8.32
CA CYS A 130 9.87 3.94 -8.13
C CYS A 130 9.59 5.09 -7.15
N LEU A 131 10.38 5.19 -6.09
CA LEU A 131 10.36 6.27 -5.12
C LEU A 131 10.69 7.60 -5.80
N LYS A 132 11.71 7.66 -6.65
CA LYS A 132 12.01 8.86 -7.46
C LYS A 132 10.82 9.29 -8.31
N ILE A 133 10.19 8.35 -9.02
CA ILE A 133 9.00 8.63 -9.85
C ILE A 133 7.87 9.16 -8.97
N PHE A 134 7.62 8.51 -7.83
CA PHE A 134 6.62 8.90 -6.86
C PHE A 134 6.89 10.32 -6.34
N MET A 135 8.09 10.61 -5.83
CA MET A 135 8.48 11.93 -5.32
C MET A 135 8.34 13.03 -6.36
N ARG A 136 8.65 12.74 -7.63
CA ARG A 136 8.47 13.70 -8.72
C ARG A 136 7.00 14.01 -8.97
N ARG A 137 6.14 12.98 -8.98
CA ARG A 137 4.68 13.13 -9.14
C ARG A 137 4.07 13.87 -7.96
N GLU A 138 4.49 13.53 -6.75
CA GLU A 138 3.92 14.01 -5.49
C GLU A 138 4.63 15.23 -4.90
N LYS A 139 5.55 15.86 -5.64
CA LYS A 139 6.29 17.04 -5.20
C LYS A 139 5.41 18.14 -4.58
N PRO A 140 4.22 18.48 -5.13
CA PRO A 140 3.35 19.47 -4.51
C PRO A 140 2.83 19.04 -3.13
N ALA A 141 2.44 17.78 -2.98
CA ALA A 141 1.93 17.22 -1.73
C ALA A 141 3.02 17.14 -0.66
N ILE A 142 4.23 16.68 -1.05
CA ILE A 142 5.40 16.65 -0.16
C ILE A 142 5.74 18.07 0.33
N SER A 143 5.77 19.05 -0.57
CA SER A 143 6.04 20.44 -0.20
C SER A 143 4.98 21.01 0.75
N ALA A 144 3.71 20.62 0.57
CA ALA A 144 2.62 21.02 1.45
C ALA A 144 2.76 20.39 2.84
N ALA A 145 3.10 19.09 2.90
CA ALA A 145 3.35 18.38 4.15
C ALA A 145 4.52 18.98 4.94
N ILE A 146 5.64 19.30 4.28
CA ILE A 146 6.78 20.01 4.90
C ILE A 146 6.32 21.36 5.49
N ARG A 147 5.58 22.17 4.74
CA ARG A 147 5.08 23.46 5.25
C ARG A 147 4.15 23.28 6.46
N ALA A 148 3.27 22.29 6.42
CA ALA A 148 2.37 22.00 7.53
C ALA A 148 3.13 21.59 8.79
N ARG A 149 4.18 20.78 8.65
CA ARG A 149 5.04 20.34 9.75
C ARG A 149 5.84 21.50 10.35
N ALA A 150 6.42 22.35 9.51
CA ALA A 150 7.10 23.58 9.94
C ALA A 150 6.17 24.56 10.69
N ALA A 151 4.87 24.58 10.38
CA ALA A 151 3.89 25.41 11.07
C ALA A 151 3.52 24.89 12.46
N LEU A 152 3.63 23.57 12.70
CA LEU A 152 3.34 22.93 13.99
C LEU A 152 4.52 23.01 14.99
N SER A 153 5.71 23.33 14.51
CA SER A 153 6.92 23.49 15.35
C SER A 153 7.17 24.94 15.81
N LYS A 154 6.23 25.85 15.55
CA LYS A 154 6.23 27.25 16.03
C LYS A 154 5.23 27.43 17.15
#